data_AF-W1YSB6-F1
#
_entry.id   AF-W1YSB6-F1
#
_cell.length_a   1.000
_cell.length_b   1.000
_cell.length_c   1.000
_cell.angle_alpha   90.00
_cell.angle_beta   90.00
_cell.angle_gamma   90.00
#
_symmetry.space_group_name_H-M   'P 1'
#
loop_
_entity.id
_entity.type
_entity.pdbx_description
1 polymer ?
#
loop_
_entity_poly.entity_id
_entity_poly.type
_entity_poly.pdbx_seq_one_letter_code
_entity_poly.pdbx_strand_id
1 'polypeptide(L)'
;QPVIIRTMDIGGDKELKCLDLPSEMNPFLGYRAIRISLNRPDIFKVQLRALLRASSFGDIHIMYPMIASVEEVKQANAMLEECKEELTAEGKEFNKDIKVGIMIEVPAAAVISP
;
A
#
# COMPACT_ATOMS: atom_id res chain seq x y z
N GLN A 1 5.32 3.38 21.10
CA GLN A 1 5.15 4.58 20.25
C GLN A 1 4.62 4.10 18.90
N PRO A 2 3.76 4.88 18.22
CA PRO A 2 3.23 4.49 16.91
C PRO A 2 4.35 4.38 15.86
N VAL A 3 4.29 3.34 15.03
CA VAL A 3 5.18 3.13 13.88
C VAL A 3 4.35 3.19 12.60
N ILE A 4 4.60 4.19 11.77
CA ILE A 4 3.91 4.34 10.49
C ILE A 4 4.75 3.67 9.41
N ILE A 5 4.22 2.60 8.81
CA ILE A 5 4.89 1.87 7.75
C ILE A 5 4.33 2.32 6.41
N ARG A 6 5.21 2.88 5.58
CA ARG A 6 4.91 3.18 4.19
C ARG A 6 4.93 1.88 3.38
N THR A 7 3.87 1.63 2.62
CA THR A 7 3.84 0.48 1.70
C THR A 7 4.87 0.68 0.58
N MET A 8 5.05 -0.34 -0.26
CA MET A 8 6.08 -0.34 -1.29
C MET A 8 6.03 0.93 -2.16
N ASP A 9 7.10 1.71 -2.13
CA ASP A 9 7.33 2.92 -2.93
C ASP A 9 8.58 2.72 -3.78
N ILE A 10 8.38 2.06 -4.91
CA ILE A 10 9.41 1.77 -5.91
C ILE A 10 8.84 1.99 -7.31
N GLY A 11 9.68 2.35 -8.27
CA GLY A 11 9.30 2.56 -9.66
C GLY A 11 10.40 2.12 -10.62
N GLY A 12 10.20 2.42 -11.90
CA GLY A 12 11.15 2.07 -12.98
C GLY A 12 12.51 2.77 -12.89
N ASP A 13 12.74 3.66 -11.92
CA ASP A 13 14.04 4.27 -11.61
C ASP A 13 15.00 3.31 -10.89
N LYS A 14 14.50 2.19 -10.35
CA LYS A 14 15.31 1.18 -9.67
C LYS A 14 15.27 -0.14 -10.44
N GLU A 15 16.44 -0.67 -10.79
CA GLU A 15 16.54 -2.01 -11.37
C GLU A 15 16.15 -3.07 -10.34
N LEU A 16 14.95 -3.61 -10.47
CA LEU A 16 14.47 -4.74 -9.67
C LEU A 16 14.49 -6.00 -10.53
N LYS A 17 15.49 -6.86 -10.31
CA LYS A 17 15.58 -8.17 -11.01
C LYS A 17 14.37 -9.09 -10.76
N CYS A 18 13.58 -8.83 -9.71
CA CYS A 18 12.41 -9.61 -9.35
C CYS A 18 11.08 -9.03 -9.86
N LEU A 19 11.10 -7.85 -10.50
CA LEU A 19 9.93 -7.18 -11.06
C LEU A 19 10.29 -6.69 -12.46
N ASP A 20 9.78 -7.36 -13.48
CA ASP A 20 9.91 -6.93 -14.87
C ASP A 20 9.08 -5.65 -15.09
N LEU A 21 9.72 -4.50 -14.85
CA LEU A 21 9.14 -3.18 -15.09
C LEU A 21 9.50 -2.73 -16.51
N PRO A 22 8.52 -2.22 -17.29
CA PRO A 22 8.80 -1.69 -18.61
C PRO A 22 9.72 -0.46 -18.51
N SER A 23 10.56 -0.26 -19.51
CA SER A 23 11.32 0.99 -19.63
C SER A 23 10.35 2.14 -19.91
N GLU A 24 10.40 3.18 -19.08
CA GLU A 24 9.54 4.36 -19.22
C GLU A 24 10.37 5.59 -19.62
N MET A 25 9.79 6.46 -20.44
CA MET A 25 10.40 7.76 -20.77
C MET A 25 10.55 8.63 -19.52
N ASN A 26 9.59 8.53 -18.58
CA ASN A 26 9.64 9.25 -17.31
C ASN A 26 9.16 8.36 -16.14
N PRO A 27 10.08 7.65 -15.47
CA PRO A 27 9.75 6.76 -14.35
C PRO A 27 9.16 7.47 -13.12
N PHE A 28 9.40 8.77 -12.95
CA PHE A 28 8.88 9.52 -11.81
C PHE A 28 7.37 9.77 -11.92
N LEU A 29 6.85 9.86 -13.14
CA LEU A 29 5.43 10.06 -13.41
C LEU A 29 4.70 8.77 -13.78
N GLY A 30 5.44 7.66 -13.90
CA GLY A 30 5.00 6.42 -14.51
C GLY A 30 4.48 5.35 -13.55
N TYR A 31 4.76 4.09 -13.89
CA TYR A 31 4.29 2.90 -13.19
C TYR A 31 5.12 2.63 -11.93
N ARG A 32 4.65 3.13 -10.78
CA ARG A 32 5.34 3.06 -9.50
C ARG A 32 4.40 2.96 -8.30
N ALA A 33 4.95 2.56 -7.17
CA ALA A 33 4.34 2.65 -5.84
C ALA A 33 2.94 2.00 -5.79
N ILE A 34 1.91 2.72 -5.32
CA ILE A 34 0.54 2.18 -5.23
C ILE A 34 -0.01 1.68 -6.58
N ARG A 35 0.43 2.26 -7.71
CA ARG A 35 0.01 1.81 -9.04
C ARG A 35 0.52 0.41 -9.35
N ILE A 36 1.77 0.10 -8.95
CA ILE A 36 2.30 -1.27 -9.02
C ILE A 36 1.49 -2.16 -8.11
N SER A 37 1.30 -1.75 -6.86
CA SER A 37 0.59 -2.54 -5.84
C SER A 37 -0.83 -2.92 -6.25
N LEU A 38 -1.60 -1.99 -6.84
CA LEU A 38 -2.96 -2.25 -7.31
C LEU A 38 -2.99 -3.16 -8.56
N ASN A 39 -2.01 -3.01 -9.46
CA ASN A 39 -1.89 -3.86 -10.65
C ASN A 39 -1.25 -5.23 -10.35
N ARG A 40 -0.59 -5.40 -9.20
CA ARG A 40 0.05 -6.64 -8.73
C ARG A 40 -0.46 -7.04 -7.34
N PRO A 41 -1.74 -7.48 -7.25
CA PRO A 41 -2.35 -7.92 -5.99
C PRO A 41 -1.54 -8.98 -5.25
N ASP A 42 -0.87 -9.88 -5.99
CA ASP A 42 -0.03 -10.94 -5.45
C ASP A 42 1.08 -10.40 -4.56
N ILE A 43 1.73 -9.30 -4.96
CA ILE A 43 2.78 -8.65 -4.20
C ILE A 43 2.19 -7.81 -3.07
N PHE A 44 1.12 -7.06 -3.37
CA PHE A 44 0.56 -6.13 -2.41
C PHE A 44 -0.09 -6.85 -1.22
N LYS A 45 -0.87 -7.90 -1.46
CA LYS A 45 -1.48 -8.71 -0.39
C LYS A 45 -0.44 -9.33 0.54
N VAL A 46 0.70 -9.78 0.01
CA VAL A 46 1.80 -10.29 0.84
C VAL A 46 2.26 -9.23 1.84
N GLN A 47 2.45 -7.98 1.38
CA GLN A 47 2.81 -6.87 2.25
C GLN A 47 1.71 -6.53 3.25
N LEU A 48 0.44 -6.39 2.82
CA LEU A 48 -0.68 -6.05 3.70
C LEU A 48 -0.88 -7.10 4.80
N ARG A 49 -0.87 -8.38 4.45
CA ARG A 49 -0.99 -9.49 5.42
C ARG A 49 0.17 -9.50 6.41
N ALA A 50 1.38 -9.18 5.98
CA ALA A 50 2.53 -9.06 6.88
C ALA A 50 2.36 -7.91 7.88
N LEU A 51 1.92 -6.73 7.41
CA LEU A 51 1.65 -5.56 8.26
C LEU A 51 0.51 -5.82 9.26
N LEU A 52 -0.57 -6.45 8.81
CA LEU A 52 -1.68 -6.86 9.68
C LEU A 52 -1.19 -7.78 10.80
N ARG A 53 -0.47 -8.88 10.49
CA ARG A 53 0.05 -9.76 11.54
C ARG A 53 1.03 -9.05 12.47
N ALA A 54 1.89 -8.19 11.93
CA ALA A 54 2.83 -7.40 12.74
C ALA A 54 2.11 -6.45 13.71
N SER A 55 0.92 -5.96 13.36
CA SER A 55 0.12 -5.05 14.21
C SER A 55 -0.39 -5.71 15.50
N SER A 56 -0.35 -7.03 15.61
CA SER A 56 -0.63 -7.72 16.89
C SER A 56 0.45 -7.49 17.95
N PHE A 57 1.64 -7.04 17.55
CA PHE A 57 2.80 -6.86 18.43
C PHE A 57 3.09 -5.39 18.79
N GLY A 58 2.34 -4.44 18.22
CA GLY A 58 2.57 -3.02 18.46
C GLY A 58 1.64 -2.10 17.68
N ASP A 59 1.73 -0.82 17.99
CA ASP A 59 0.93 0.24 17.36
C ASP A 59 1.47 0.56 15.96
N ILE A 60 1.05 -0.23 14.97
CA ILE A 60 1.42 -0.09 13.56
C ILE A 60 0.32 0.65 12.82
N HIS A 61 0.69 1.62 12.00
CA HIS A 61 -0.19 2.24 11.01
C HIS A 61 0.31 1.96 9.59
N ILE A 62 -0.60 1.92 8.62
CA ILE A 62 -0.29 1.74 7.20
C ILE A 62 -0.40 3.10 6.49
N MET A 63 0.55 3.40 5.61
CA MET A 63 0.52 4.61 4.78
C MET A 63 0.74 4.26 3.31
N TYR A 64 -0.22 4.63 2.45
CA TYR A 64 -0.12 4.41 1.00
C TYR A 64 0.58 5.58 0.29
N PRO A 65 1.66 5.33 -0.48
CA PRO A 65 2.36 6.34 -1.28
C PRO A 65 1.68 6.60 -2.63
N MET A 66 1.97 7.75 -3.24
CA MET A 66 1.63 8.11 -4.63
C MET A 66 0.13 8.07 -4.96
N ILE A 67 -0.73 8.28 -3.96
CA ILE A 67 -2.17 8.41 -4.15
C ILE A 67 -2.46 9.69 -4.93
N ALA A 68 -3.22 9.59 -6.02
CA ALA A 68 -3.65 10.72 -6.84
C ALA A 68 -5.18 10.90 -6.84
N SER A 69 -5.94 9.87 -6.42
CA SER A 69 -7.40 9.84 -6.47
C SER A 69 -8.01 9.11 -5.27
N VAL A 70 -9.29 9.42 -4.97
CA VAL A 70 -10.07 8.71 -3.95
C VAL A 70 -10.29 7.24 -4.32
N GLU A 71 -10.38 6.94 -5.62
CA GLU A 71 -10.61 5.57 -6.10
C GLU A 71 -9.44 4.64 -5.75
N GLU A 72 -8.19 5.10 -5.90
CA GLU A 72 -7.01 4.32 -5.49
C GLU A 72 -7.04 3.99 -3.99
N VAL A 73 -7.50 4.92 -3.15
CA VAL A 73 -7.66 4.67 -1.71
C VAL A 73 -8.72 3.61 -1.44
N LYS A 74 -9.87 3.69 -2.14
CA LYS A 74 -10.95 2.70 -2.00
C LYS A 74 -10.48 1.31 -2.42
N GLN A 75 -9.78 1.21 -3.55
CA GLN A 75 -9.24 -0.05 -4.05
C GLN A 75 -8.22 -0.65 -3.08
N ALA A 76 -7.28 0.16 -2.58
CA ALA A 76 -6.29 -0.30 -1.62
C ALA A 76 -6.93 -0.76 -0.30
N ASN A 77 -7.94 -0.03 0.20
CA ASN A 77 -8.68 -0.42 1.40
C ASN A 77 -9.50 -1.69 1.18
N ALA A 78 -10.12 -1.89 0.02
CA ALA A 78 -10.82 -3.12 -0.29
C ALA A 78 -9.88 -4.33 -0.21
N MET A 79 -8.66 -4.23 -0.75
CA MET A 79 -7.65 -5.29 -0.66
C MET A 79 -7.16 -5.51 0.78
N LEU A 80 -7.07 -4.45 1.58
CA LEU A 80 -6.75 -4.56 3.01
C LEU A 80 -7.84 -5.32 3.78
N GLU A 81 -9.11 -5.00 3.54
CA GLU A 81 -10.24 -5.70 4.17
C GLU A 81 -10.29 -7.18 3.75
N GLU A 82 -10.06 -7.48 2.47
CA GLU A 82 -9.93 -8.86 2.00
C GLU A 82 -8.82 -9.61 2.75
N CYS A 83 -7.66 -8.98 2.95
CA CYS A 83 -6.57 -9.56 3.75
C CYS A 83 -6.95 -9.79 5.22
N LYS A 84 -7.76 -8.89 5.82
CA LYS A 84 -8.27 -9.07 7.18
C LYS A 84 -9.23 -10.25 7.27
N GLU A 85 -10.11 -10.42 6.29
CA GLU A 85 -11.04 -11.55 6.19
C GLU A 85 -10.27 -12.88 6.07
N GLU A 86 -9.30 -12.95 5.15
CA GLU A 86 -8.45 -14.12 4.97
C GLU A 86 -7.71 -14.49 6.28
N LEU A 87 -7.08 -13.53 6.95
CA LEU A 87 -6.37 -13.76 8.21
C LEU A 87 -7.31 -14.17 9.35
N THR A 88 -8.53 -13.63 9.38
CA THR A 88 -9.56 -14.03 10.34
C THR A 88 -9.96 -15.49 10.12
N ALA A 89 -10.18 -15.89 8.87
CA ALA A 89 -10.49 -17.29 8.51
C ALA A 89 -9.34 -18.25 8.86
N GLU A 90 -8.09 -17.80 8.78
CA GLU A 90 -6.89 -18.54 9.19
C GLU A 90 -6.64 -18.54 10.71
N GLY A 91 -7.46 -17.83 11.51
CA GLY A 91 -7.28 -17.70 12.96
C GLY A 91 -6.00 -16.96 13.34
N LYS A 92 -5.56 -15.98 12.53
CA LYS A 92 -4.40 -15.14 12.80
C LYS A 92 -4.80 -13.85 13.50
N GLU A 93 -4.09 -13.50 14.57
CA GLU A 93 -4.27 -12.26 15.31
C GLU A 93 -3.71 -11.06 14.53
N PHE A 94 -4.44 -9.93 14.58
CA PHE A 94 -4.04 -8.62 14.08
C PHE A 94 -4.91 -7.52 14.72
N ASN A 95 -4.48 -6.27 14.63
CA ASN A 95 -5.29 -5.14 15.06
C ASN A 95 -6.38 -4.83 14.02
N LYS A 96 -7.65 -5.05 14.37
CA LYS A 96 -8.80 -4.81 13.48
C LYS A 96 -8.99 -3.32 13.17
N ASP A 97 -8.61 -2.47 14.10
CA ASP A 97 -8.71 -1.01 14.05
C ASP A 97 -7.41 -0.35 13.60
N ILE A 98 -6.56 -1.09 12.88
CA ILE A 98 -5.31 -0.59 12.33
C ILE A 98 -5.57 0.71 11.52
N LYS A 99 -4.85 1.78 11.85
CA LYS A 99 -5.03 3.05 11.17
C LYS A 99 -4.38 3.03 9.80
N VAL A 100 -5.08 3.58 8.83
CA VAL A 100 -4.64 3.72 7.45
C VAL A 100 -4.63 5.19 7.07
N GLY A 101 -3.55 5.63 6.42
CA GLY A 101 -3.42 6.97 5.88
C GLY A 101 -2.80 6.96 4.48
N ILE A 102 -2.68 8.15 3.91
CA ILE A 102 -2.03 8.36 2.61
C ILE A 102 -0.86 9.32 2.78
N MET A 103 0.19 9.13 1.99
CA MET A 103 1.26 10.09 1.85
C MET A 103 0.85 11.15 0.82
N ILE A 104 0.71 12.39 1.25
CA ILE A 104 0.41 13.52 0.36
C ILE A 104 1.68 13.95 -0.36
N GLU A 105 1.90 13.40 -1.55
CA GLU A 105 3.05 13.70 -2.41
C GLU A 105 2.66 14.01 -3.87
N VAL A 106 1.41 13.73 -4.26
CA VAL A 106 0.85 14.11 -5.55
C VAL A 106 -0.03 15.36 -5.36
N PRO A 107 0.17 16.45 -6.13
CA PRO A 107 -0.62 17.68 -5.97
C PRO A 107 -2.13 17.47 -6.02
N ALA A 108 -2.61 16.54 -6.85
CA ALA A 108 -4.03 16.18 -6.94
C ALA A 108 -4.61 15.74 -5.58
N ALA A 109 -3.85 14.97 -4.79
CA ALA A 109 -4.29 14.52 -3.47
C ALA A 109 -4.45 15.68 -2.48
N ALA A 110 -3.58 16.69 -2.55
CA ALA A 110 -3.69 17.88 -1.72
C ALA A 110 -4.94 18.70 -2.08
N VAL A 111 -5.27 18.82 -3.36
CA VAL A 111 -6.42 19.60 -3.84
C VAL A 111 -7.77 18.97 -3.48
N ILE A 112 -7.86 17.64 -3.47
CA ILE A 112 -9.09 16.91 -3.14
C ILE A 112 -9.21 16.56 -1.65
N SER A 113 -8.23 16.93 -0.83
CA SER A 113 -8.29 16.76 0.61
C SER A 113 -9.37 17.69 1.20
N PRO A 114 -10.23 17.19 2.10
CA PRO A 114 -11.14 18.04 2.86
C PRO A 114 -10.40 18.99 3.79
#